data_AF-A0A1G0M7L7-F1
#
_entry.id   AF-A0A1G0M7L7-F1
#
_cell.length_a   1.000
_cell.length_b   1.000
_cell.length_c   1.000
_cell.angle_alpha   90.00
_cell.angle_beta   90.00
_cell.angle_gamma   90.00
#
_symmetry.space_group_name_H-M   'P 1'
#
loop_
_entity.id
_entity.type
_entity.pdbx_description
1 polymer ?
#
loop_
_entity_poly.entity_id
_entity_poly.type
_entity_poly.pdbx_seq_one_letter_code
_entity_poly.pdbx_strand_id
1 'polypeptide(L)' 'MYFSPDLQVNSFIQYDNDTRLLGANTRLRWTFHPLGDLFVVYNHNARDVGDRLTFDSNQLLVKLQYALRM' A
#
# COMPACT_ATOMS: atom_id res chain seq x y z
N MET A 1 -24.52 12.77 -10.87
CA MET A 1 -23.69 12.50 -9.69
C MET A 1 -22.49 11.70 -10.17
N TYR A 2 -21.37 12.36 -10.50
CA TYR A 2 -20.13 11.68 -10.86
C TYR A 2 -19.33 11.51 -9.57
N PHE A 3 -19.51 10.39 -8.88
CA PHE A 3 -18.50 9.93 -7.93
C PHE A 3 -17.30 9.56 -8.78
N SER A 4 -16.32 10.46 -8.89
CA SER A 4 -15.11 10.24 -9.67
C SER A 4 -14.43 8.93 -9.20
N PRO A 5 -14.29 7.89 -10.05
CA PRO A 5 -13.71 6.58 -9.69
C PRO A 5 -12.18 6.61 -9.64
N ASP A 6 -11.61 7.79 -9.44
CA ASP A 6 -10.19 8.09 -9.64
C ASP A 6 -9.33 7.69 -8.45
N LEU A 7 -9.93 7.25 -7.34
CA LEU A 7 -9.22 6.78 -6.15
C LEU A 7 -9.52 5.30 -5.89
N GLN A 8 -8.47 4.48 -5.93
CA GLN A 8 -8.51 3.06 -5.62
C GLN A 8 -7.62 2.79 -4.42
N VAL A 9 -8.16 2.10 -3.42
CA VAL A 9 -7.40 1.66 -2.24
C VAL A 9 -7.56 0.15 -2.12
N ASN A 10 -6.44 -0.55 -1.98
CA ASN A 10 -6.39 -1.99 -1.81
C ASN A 10 -5.48 -2.30 -0.63
N SER A 11 -6.02 -2.99 0.38
CA SER A 11 -5.27 -3.39 1.57
C SER A 11 -5.30 -4.90 1.68
N PHE A 12 -4.14 -5.50 1.80
CA PHE A 12 -3.95 -6.95 1.94
C PHE A 12 -3.24 -7.24 3.24
N ILE A 13 -3.82 -8.11 4.07
CA ILE A 13 -3.22 -8.52 5.34
C ILE A 13 -3.02 -10.04 5.30
N GLN A 14 -1.82 -10.47 5.67
CA GLN A 14 -1.40 -11.85 5.73
C GLN A 14 -0.89 -12.14 7.14
N TYR A 15 -1.24 -13.32 7.64
CA TYR A 15 -0.65 -13.86 8.86
C TYR A 15 -0.10 -15.24 8.55
N ASP A 16 1.18 -15.45 8.83
CA ASP A 16 1.87 -16.72 8.69
C ASP A 16 1.97 -17.39 10.06
N ASN A 17 1.33 -18.55 10.21
CA ASN A 17 1.31 -19.31 11.45
C ASN A 17 2.66 -20.00 11.76
N ASP A 18 3.44 -20.34 10.74
CA ASP A 18 4.71 -21.05 10.89
C ASP A 18 5.82 -20.09 11.35
N THR A 19 5.86 -18.88 10.77
CA THR A 19 6.86 -17.87 11.10
C THR A 19 6.39 -16.77 12.07
N ARG A 20 5.09 -16.77 12.41
CA ARG A 20 4.41 -15.74 13.23
C ARG A 20 4.61 -14.33 12.69
N LEU A 21 4.61 -14.19 11.37
CA LEU A 21 4.74 -12.92 10.67
C LEU A 21 3.37 -12.40 10.25
N LEU A 22 3.07 -11.17 10.67
CA LEU A 22 1.93 -10.39 10.21
C LEU A 22 2.43 -9.42 9.14
N GLY A 23 2.07 -9.65 7.88
CA GLY A 23 2.34 -8.73 6.78
C GLY A 23 1.09 -7.95 6.39
N ALA A 24 1.18 -6.62 6.33
CA ALA A 24 0.13 -5.75 5.84
C ALA A 24 0.66 -4.91 4.67
N ASN A 25 0.00 -5.00 3.52
CA ASN A 25 0.31 -4.22 2.32
C ASN A 25 -0.90 -3.37 1.93
N THR A 26 -0.75 -2.06 2.02
CA THR A 26 -1.75 -1.10 1.58
C THR A 26 -1.25 -0.39 0.34
N ARG A 27 -2.01 -0.46 -0.75
CA ARG A 27 -1.75 0.22 -2.01
C ARG A 27 -2.89 1.18 -2.32
N LEU A 28 -2.55 2.46 -2.41
CA LEU A 28 -3.42 3.52 -2.88
C LEU A 28 -2.97 3.93 -4.28
N ARG A 29 -3.92 4.01 -5.21
CA ARG A 29 -3.75 4.61 -6.53
C ARG A 29 -4.72 5.77 -6.65
N TRP A 30 -4.21 6.93 -7.01
CA TRP A 30 -5.00 8.11 -7.25
C TRP A 30 -4.70 8.71 -8.63
N THR A 31 -5.69 8.66 -9.52
CA THR A 31 -5.65 9.22 -10.87
C THR A 31 -6.15 10.66 -10.83
N PHE A 32 -5.30 11.60 -10.40
CA PHE A 32 -5.66 13.01 -10.29
C PHE A 32 -5.79 13.72 -11.66
N HIS A 33 -5.27 13.11 -12.73
CA HIS A 33 -5.43 13.55 -14.11
C HIS A 33 -5.54 12.34 -15.04
N PRO A 34 -6.19 12.45 -16.20
CA PRO A 34 -6.24 11.37 -17.20
C PRO A 34 -4.85 10.88 -17.65
N LEU A 35 -3.83 11.73 -17.48
CA LEU A 35 -2.43 11.46 -17.79
C LEU A 35 -1.55 11.33 -16.54
N GLY A 36 -2.11 11.49 -15.34
CA GLY A 36 -1.38 11.58 -14.08
C GLY A 36 -1.90 10.60 -13.04
N ASP A 37 -1.05 9.65 -12.65
CA ASP A 37 -1.33 8.68 -11.60
C ASP A 37 -0.34 8.85 -10.44
N LEU A 38 -0.85 8.89 -9.22
CA LEU A 38 -0.08 8.77 -7.98
C LEU A 38 -0.29 7.37 -7.40
N PHE A 39 0.79 6.68 -7.09
CA PHE A 39 0.76 5.41 -6.37
C PHE A 39 1.45 5.57 -5.02
N VAL A 40 0.75 5.22 -3.95
CA VAL A 40 1.31 5.14 -2.60
C VAL A 40 1.19 3.70 -2.14
N VAL A 41 2.32 3.07 -1.86
CA VAL A 41 2.39 1.70 -1.35
C VAL A 41 3.00 1.75 0.03
N TYR A 42 2.25 1.31 1.02
CA TYR A 42 2.69 1.14 2.39
C TYR A 42 2.77 -0.36 2.68
N ASN A 43 3.95 -0.83 3.05
CA ASN A 43 4.21 -2.20 3.45
C ASN A 43 4.66 -2.21 4.90
N HIS A 44 4.01 -3.02 5.70
CA HIS A 44 4.17 -3.09 7.13
C HIS A 44 4.24 -4.55 7.54
N ASN A 45 5.43 -5.01 7.92
CA ASN A 45 5.63 -6.35 8.44
C ASN A 45 5.93 -6.26 9.93
N ALA A 46 5.07 -6.86 10.72
CA ALA A 46 5.24 -7.04 12.15
C ALA A 46 5.47 -8.51 12.45
N ARG A 47 6.42 -8.82 13.32
CA ARG A 47 6.62 -10.16 13.86
C ARG A 47 5.97 -10.23 15.24
N ASP A 48 5.15 -11.25 15.44
CA ASP A 48 4.62 -11.57 16.75
C ASP A 48 5.63 -12.46 17.50
N VAL A 49 6.37 -11.84 18.43
CA VAL A 49 7.32 -12.53 19.30
C VAL A 49 6.70 -12.68 20.68
N GLY A 50 5.66 -13.52 20.78
CA GLY A 50 5.16 -14.12 22.02
C GLY A 50 4.43 -13.21 23.01
N ASP A 51 4.71 -11.90 23.01
CA ASP A 51 4.04 -10.89 23.86
C ASP A 51 4.27 -9.44 23.40
N ARG A 52 4.99 -9.22 22.28
CA ARG A 52 5.23 -7.90 21.69
C ARG A 52 5.14 -7.96 20.17
N LEU A 53 4.26 -7.12 19.62
CA LEU A 53 4.26 -6.79 18.20
C LEU A 53 5.53 -6.00 17.90
N THR A 54 6.53 -6.66 17.30
CA THR A 54 7.78 -6.00 16.93
C THR A 54 7.70 -5.64 15.45
N PHE A 55 7.75 -4.34 15.15
CA PHE A 55 7.77 -3.85 13.77
C PHE A 55 9.12 -4.20 13.15
N ASP A 56 9.12 -5.21 12.29
CA ASP A 56 10.35 -5.73 11.68
C ASP A 56 10.71 -4.90 10.44
N SER A 57 9.71 -4.52 9.63
CA SER A 57 9.94 -3.75 8.42
C SER A 57 8.77 -2.83 8.08
N ASN A 58 9.06 -1.53 7.98
CA ASN A 58 8.13 -0.50 7.53
C ASN A 58 8.70 0.13 6.26
N GLN A 59 8.00 -0.04 5.14
CA GLN A 59 8.39 0.54 3.87
C GLN A 59 7.24 1.39 3.34
N LEU A 60 7.52 2.67 3.09
CA LEU A 60 6.62 3.57 2.41
C LEU A 60 7.24 3.92 1.07
N LEU A 61 6.50 3.67 0.00
CA LEU A 61 6.93 3.92 -1.37
C LEU A 61 5.90 4.80 -2.06
N VAL A 62 6.35 5.95 -2.56
CA VAL A 62 5.52 6.89 -3.30
C VAL A 62 6.04 6.96 -4.73
N LYS A 63 5.15 6.79 -5.70
CA LYS A 63 5.45 6.93 -7.14
C LYS A 63 4.49 7.92 -7.77
N LEU A 64 5.03 8.82 -8.57
CA LEU A 64 4.26 9.71 -9.42
C LEU A 64 4.55 9.35 -10.87
N GLN A 65 3.50 9.12 -11.66
CA GLN A 65 3.59 8.83 -13.08
C GLN A 65 2.78 9.88 -13.84
N TYR A 66 3.41 10.50 -14.84
CA TYR A 66 2.76 11.46 -15.71
C TYR A 66 3.12 11.16 -17.17
N ALA A 67 2.10 10.90 -17.99
CA ALA A 67 2.24 10.63 -19.41
C ALA A 67 2.17 11.94 -20.21
N LEU A 68 3.31 12.41 -20.71
CA LEU A 68 3.36 13.51 -21.67
C LEU A 68 3.09 12.96 -23.07
N ARG A 69 2.05 13.45 -23.73
CA ARG A 69 1.90 13.31 -25.19
C ARG A 69 2.40 14.59 -25.83
N MET A 70 3.48 14.49 -26.60
CA MET A 70 3.96 15.51 -27.53
C MET A 70 3.56 15.13 -28.95
#